data_AF-A0A358U9N7-F1
#
_entry.id   AF-A0A358U9N7-F1
#
_cell.length_a   1.000
_cell.length_b   1.000
_cell.length_c   1.000
_cell.angle_alpha   90.00
_cell.angle_beta   90.00
_cell.angle_gamma   90.00
#
_symmetry.space_group_name_H-M   'P 1'
#
loop_
_entity.id
_entity.type
_entity.pdbx_description
1 polymer ?
#
loop_
_entity_poly.entity_id
_entity_poly.type
_entity_poly.pdbx_seq_one_letter_code
_entity_poly.pdbx_strand_id
1 'polypeptide(L)'
;MDILHGNKGKWQVTIRALRILRIATSVKRLRIIIVAIIETLPSMGWVSLLLFILYYIFAIIGTNMFGADFNKWFGTLGRSMYTLFQVMTLESWSMGISRPVMEVFPYAFLYFVPFIVISAFIVVNVVVGIVVNAISEIAAAEAKDQEEMAGSAGSKNVELKAELVKLKAQIENLEKLL
;
A
#
# COMPACT_ATOMS: atom_id res chain seq x y z
N MET A 1 11.47 29.19 -35.44
CA MET A 1 11.77 28.89 -34.02
C MET A 1 10.64 27.99 -33.53
N ASP A 2 10.57 26.77 -34.08
CA ASP A 2 9.34 25.97 -34.18
C ASP A 2 9.52 24.57 -33.58
N ILE A 3 9.48 24.49 -32.25
CA ILE A 3 9.54 23.18 -31.54
C ILE A 3 8.27 22.92 -30.68
N LEU A 4 7.34 23.88 -30.57
CA LEU A 4 6.24 23.77 -29.59
C LEU A 4 4.88 23.32 -30.14
N HIS A 5 4.68 23.21 -31.47
CA HIS A 5 3.39 22.80 -32.05
C HIS A 5 3.25 21.30 -32.39
N GLY A 6 4.28 20.48 -32.12
CA GLY A 6 4.31 19.05 -32.51
C GLY A 6 3.82 18.04 -31.46
N ASN A 7 3.41 18.46 -30.26
CA ASN A 7 3.27 17.51 -29.13
C ASN A 7 1.83 17.16 -28.73
N LYS A 8 0.82 17.99 -29.05
CA LYS A 8 -0.57 17.72 -28.64
C LYS A 8 -1.15 16.41 -29.21
N GLY A 9 -0.77 16.05 -30.44
CA GLY A 9 -1.14 14.78 -31.06
C GLY A 9 -0.41 13.57 -30.48
N LYS A 10 0.86 13.72 -30.06
CA LYS A 10 1.66 12.64 -29.47
C LYS A 10 1.11 12.21 -28.11
N TRP A 11 0.77 13.15 -27.22
CA TRP A 11 0.13 12.84 -25.94
C TRP A 11 -1.19 12.09 -26.10
N GLN A 12 -1.99 12.44 -27.10
CA GLN A 12 -3.23 11.72 -27.39
C GLN A 12 -2.97 10.28 -27.81
N VAL A 13 -1.93 10.02 -28.62
CA VAL A 13 -1.55 8.65 -29.01
C VAL A 13 -0.99 7.87 -27.82
N THR A 14 -0.16 8.49 -26.97
CA THR A 14 0.36 7.86 -25.74
C THR A 14 -0.76 7.52 -24.75
N ILE A 15 -1.73 8.42 -24.54
CA ILE A 15 -2.91 8.16 -23.69
C ILE A 15 -3.82 7.10 -24.32
N ARG A 16 -3.90 7.00 -25.66
CA ARG A 16 -4.58 5.90 -26.33
C ARG A 16 -3.90 4.55 -26.09
N ALA A 17 -2.58 4.51 -25.95
CA ALA A 17 -1.87 3.28 -25.59
C ALA A 17 -2.24 2.79 -24.17
N LEU A 18 -2.52 3.69 -23.21
CA LEU A 18 -3.00 3.33 -21.87
C LEU A 18 -4.33 2.56 -21.88
N ARG A 19 -5.09 2.58 -22.97
CA ARG A 19 -6.32 1.77 -23.11
C ARG A 19 -6.03 0.27 -23.01
N ILE A 20 -4.80 -0.19 -23.23
CA ILE A 20 -4.41 -1.58 -22.99
C ILE A 20 -4.55 -1.98 -21.51
N LEU A 21 -4.43 -1.02 -20.58
CA LEU A 21 -4.73 -1.24 -19.16
C LEU A 21 -6.21 -1.58 -18.93
N ARG A 22 -7.12 -1.16 -19.81
CA ARG A 22 -8.52 -1.62 -19.74
C ARG A 22 -8.62 -3.12 -19.92
N ILE A 23 -7.82 -3.73 -20.80
CA ILE A 23 -7.79 -5.19 -20.98
C ILE A 23 -7.35 -5.88 -19.69
N ALA A 24 -6.35 -5.32 -18.99
CA ALA A 24 -5.96 -5.81 -17.67
C ALA A 24 -7.12 -5.73 -16.65
N THR A 25 -7.98 -4.70 -16.71
CA THR A 25 -9.18 -4.62 -15.86
C THR A 25 -10.38 -5.44 -16.36
N SER A 26 -10.40 -5.84 -17.64
CA SER A 26 -11.43 -6.71 -18.23
C SER A 26 -11.25 -8.17 -17.82
N VAL A 27 -10.01 -8.59 -17.56
CA VAL A 27 -9.70 -9.93 -17.05
C VAL A 27 -10.01 -10.00 -15.55
N LYS A 28 -11.02 -10.79 -15.17
CA LYS A 28 -11.47 -10.96 -13.77
C LYS A 28 -10.31 -11.20 -12.80
N ARG A 29 -9.36 -12.08 -13.15
CA ARG A 29 -8.19 -12.42 -12.31
C ARG A 29 -7.27 -11.21 -12.04
N LEU A 30 -6.95 -10.43 -13.07
CA LEU A 30 -6.09 -9.25 -12.93
C LEU A 30 -6.82 -8.13 -12.16
N ARG A 31 -8.13 -7.97 -12.40
CA ARG A 31 -8.96 -7.01 -11.66
C ARG A 31 -8.94 -7.31 -10.14
N ILE A 32 -9.04 -8.57 -9.73
CA ILE A 32 -8.99 -8.95 -8.31
C ILE A 32 -7.68 -8.49 -7.67
N ILE A 33 -6.54 -8.71 -8.33
CA ILE A 33 -5.22 -8.30 -7.81
C ILE A 33 -5.12 -6.77 -7.70
N ILE A 34 -5.57 -6.04 -8.72
CA ILE A 34 -5.54 -4.56 -8.73
C ILE A 34 -6.43 -4.00 -7.62
N VAL A 35 -7.64 -4.53 -7.46
CA VAL A 35 -8.57 -4.09 -6.40
C VAL A 35 -7.99 -4.39 -5.02
N ALA A 36 -7.42 -5.58 -4.79
CA ALA A 36 -6.78 -5.93 -3.53
C ALA A 36 -5.63 -4.97 -3.18
N ILE A 37 -4.77 -4.62 -4.15
CA ILE A 37 -3.70 -3.64 -3.93
C ILE A 37 -4.30 -2.26 -3.56
N ILE A 38 -5.33 -1.81 -4.26
CA ILE A 38 -5.96 -0.51 -3.98
C ILE A 38 -6.65 -0.50 -2.61
N GLU A 39 -7.32 -1.58 -2.22
CA GLU A 39 -8.02 -1.70 -0.93
C GLU A 39 -7.08 -1.74 0.26
N THR A 40 -5.82 -2.15 0.07
CA THR A 40 -4.80 -2.10 1.13
C THR A 40 -4.21 -0.69 1.35
N LEU A 41 -4.25 0.20 0.36
CA LEU A 41 -3.65 1.55 0.46
C LEU A 41 -4.24 2.45 1.57
N PRO A 42 -5.57 2.53 1.77
CA PRO A 42 -6.18 3.41 2.77
C PRO A 42 -5.68 3.13 4.19
N SER A 43 -5.42 1.85 4.50
CA SER A 43 -4.96 1.42 5.82
C SER A 43 -3.60 2.02 6.22
N MET A 44 -2.80 2.44 5.23
CA MET A 44 -1.46 3.03 5.41
C MET A 44 -1.41 4.52 5.07
N GLY A 45 -2.57 5.16 4.85
CA GLY A 45 -2.65 6.55 4.42
C GLY A 45 -1.93 7.52 5.36
N TRP A 46 -2.04 7.31 6.68
CA TRP A 46 -1.41 8.17 7.69
C TRP A 46 0.11 8.08 7.69
N VAL A 47 0.66 6.87 7.56
CA VAL A 47 2.13 6.66 7.49
C VAL A 47 2.68 7.22 6.18
N SER A 48 1.94 7.05 5.08
CA SER A 48 2.30 7.62 3.77
C SER A 48 2.25 9.15 3.79
N LEU A 49 1.27 9.75 4.49
CA LEU A 49 1.18 11.19 4.69
C LEU A 49 2.36 11.71 5.52
N LEU A 50 2.74 11.01 6.59
CA LEU A 50 3.93 11.34 7.39
C LEU A 50 5.19 11.32 6.53
N LEU A 51 5.37 10.29 5.68
CA LEU A 51 6.48 10.24 4.73
C LEU A 51 6.47 11.47 3.82
N PHE A 52 5.31 11.82 3.25
CA PHE A 52 5.17 12.95 2.33
C PHE A 52 5.48 14.30 2.98
N ILE A 53 5.06 14.51 4.23
CA ILE A 53 5.38 15.71 5.02
C ILE A 53 6.89 15.80 5.25
N LEU A 54 7.53 14.71 5.70
CA LEU A 54 8.98 14.67 5.88
C LEU A 54 9.69 14.97 4.57
N TYR A 55 9.22 14.38 3.47
CA TYR A 55 9.72 14.60 2.13
C TYR A 55 9.73 16.06 1.74
N TYR A 56 8.60 16.74 1.95
CA TYR A 56 8.42 18.14 1.63
C TYR A 56 9.36 19.03 2.46
N ILE A 57 9.50 18.75 3.77
CA ILE A 57 10.41 19.47 4.65
C ILE A 57 11.86 19.34 4.17
N PHE A 58 12.32 18.10 3.90
CA PHE A 58 13.68 17.87 3.41
C PHE A 58 13.90 18.53 2.04
N ALA A 59 12.90 18.53 1.16
CA ALA A 59 13.01 19.19 -0.14
C ALA A 59 13.16 20.70 -0.02
N ILE A 60 12.43 21.35 0.89
CA ILE A 60 12.61 22.78 1.19
C ILE A 60 14.02 23.04 1.72
N ILE A 61 14.48 22.24 2.70
CA ILE A 61 15.81 22.40 3.30
C ILE A 61 16.90 22.25 2.21
N GLY A 62 16.84 21.18 1.41
CA GLY A 62 17.81 20.94 0.33
C GLY A 62 17.81 22.04 -0.73
N THR A 63 16.62 22.56 -1.07
CA THR A 63 16.51 23.69 -2.02
C THR A 63 17.23 24.93 -1.51
N ASN A 64 17.04 25.26 -0.23
CA ASN A 64 17.65 26.45 0.38
C ASN A 64 19.14 26.26 0.68
N MET A 65 19.56 25.06 1.09
CA MET A 65 20.95 24.78 1.45
C MET A 65 21.86 24.56 0.24
N PHE A 66 21.40 23.82 -0.76
CA PHE A 66 22.25 23.36 -1.87
C PHE A 66 21.85 23.94 -3.23
N GLY A 67 20.71 24.62 -3.34
CA GLY A 67 20.15 25.03 -4.64
C GLY A 67 20.98 26.06 -5.42
N ALA A 68 21.82 26.85 -4.73
CA ALA A 68 22.72 27.82 -5.35
C ALA A 68 23.85 27.11 -6.13
N ASP A 69 24.59 26.20 -5.48
CA ASP A 69 25.72 25.49 -6.09
C ASP A 69 25.29 24.26 -6.90
N PHE A 70 24.19 23.61 -6.51
CA PHE A 70 23.70 22.37 -7.10
C PHE A 70 22.33 22.55 -7.77
N ASN A 71 22.20 23.56 -8.63
CA ASN A 71 20.94 23.95 -9.27
C ASN A 71 20.23 22.80 -10.01
N LYS A 72 20.99 21.87 -10.62
CA LYS A 72 20.45 20.70 -11.32
C LYS A 72 19.64 19.78 -10.40
N TRP A 73 20.07 19.61 -9.15
CA TRP A 73 19.46 18.69 -8.20
C TRP A 73 18.56 19.41 -7.19
N PHE A 74 18.95 20.60 -6.75
CA PHE A 74 18.31 21.32 -5.65
C PHE A 74 17.85 22.74 -6.03
N GLY A 75 17.98 23.17 -7.29
CA GLY A 75 17.70 24.56 -7.67
C GLY A 75 16.24 24.99 -7.59
N THR A 76 15.30 24.04 -7.50
CA THR A 76 13.88 24.31 -7.27
C THR A 76 13.30 23.23 -6.38
N LEU A 77 12.17 23.52 -5.72
CA LEU A 77 11.47 22.54 -4.89
C LEU A 77 11.20 21.22 -5.64
N GLY A 78 10.73 21.30 -6.90
CA GLY A 78 10.45 20.12 -7.71
C GLY A 78 11.69 19.28 -8.02
N ARG A 79 12.84 19.94 -8.28
CA ARG A 79 14.11 19.25 -8.47
C ARG A 79 14.59 18.57 -7.19
N SER A 80 14.48 19.26 -6.06
CA SER A 80 14.82 18.70 -4.74
C SER A 80 13.94 17.48 -4.42
N MET A 81 12.63 17.57 -4.67
CA MET A 81 11.70 16.44 -4.50
C MET A 81 12.09 15.24 -5.37
N TYR A 82 12.46 15.47 -6.64
CA TYR A 82 12.90 14.40 -7.54
C TYR A 82 14.25 13.79 -7.11
N THR A 83 15.21 14.63 -6.71
CA THR A 83 16.50 14.17 -6.19
C THR A 83 16.32 13.35 -4.92
N LEU A 84 15.45 13.78 -4.00
CA LEU A 84 15.14 13.02 -2.78
C LEU A 84 14.42 11.71 -3.08
N PHE A 85 13.70 11.61 -4.22
CA PHE A 85 13.18 10.33 -4.73
C PHE A 85 14.26 9.37 -5.15
N GLN A 86 15.23 9.86 -5.92
CA GLN A 86 16.41 9.09 -6.26
C GLN A 86 17.20 8.65 -4.99
N VAL A 87 17.37 9.54 -4.02
CA VAL A 87 18.07 9.23 -2.76
C VAL A 87 17.30 8.21 -1.93
N MET A 88 15.97 8.33 -1.82
CA MET A 88 15.11 7.41 -1.07
C MET A 88 15.13 5.99 -1.67
N THR A 89 15.22 5.86 -2.99
CA THR A 89 15.37 4.55 -3.66
C THR A 89 16.79 4.02 -3.61
N LEU A 90 17.70 4.72 -2.93
CA LEU A 90 19.13 4.43 -2.81
C LEU A 90 19.88 4.40 -4.15
N GLU A 91 19.29 4.96 -5.21
CA GLU A 91 19.89 4.96 -6.54
C GLU A 91 20.98 6.03 -6.59
N SER A 92 22.24 5.60 -6.74
CA SER A 92 23.42 6.47 -6.84
C SER A 92 23.49 7.60 -5.79
N TRP A 93 22.86 7.43 -4.62
CA TRP A 93 22.69 8.51 -3.65
C TRP A 93 24.02 9.04 -3.11
N SER A 94 25.04 8.18 -3.02
CA SER A 94 26.37 8.56 -2.53
C SER A 94 27.24 9.12 -3.64
N MET A 95 27.60 8.29 -4.63
CA MET A 95 28.52 8.67 -5.71
C MET A 95 27.92 9.72 -6.65
N GLY A 96 26.62 9.67 -6.90
CA GLY A 96 25.93 10.53 -7.86
C GLY A 96 25.43 11.85 -7.27
N ILE A 97 25.15 11.90 -5.96
CA ILE A 97 24.54 13.07 -5.30
C ILE A 97 25.38 13.55 -4.10
N SER A 98 25.43 12.77 -3.01
CA SER A 98 25.92 13.30 -1.73
C SER A 98 27.41 13.57 -1.69
N ARG A 99 28.25 12.77 -2.37
CA ARG A 99 29.71 13.00 -2.43
C ARG A 99 30.06 14.28 -3.19
N PRO A 100 29.54 14.52 -4.41
CA PRO A 100 29.70 15.83 -5.06
C PRO A 100 29.21 16.99 -4.20
N VAL A 101 28.08 16.84 -3.50
CA VAL A 101 27.60 17.87 -2.57
C VAL A 101 28.58 18.10 -1.42
N MET A 102 29.19 17.04 -0.88
CA MET A 102 30.17 17.13 0.21
C MET A 102 31.51 17.75 -0.18
N GLU A 103 31.86 17.82 -1.46
CA GLU A 103 33.03 18.57 -1.93
C GLU A 103 32.90 20.08 -1.67
N VAL A 104 31.66 20.59 -1.63
CA VAL A 104 31.35 22.00 -1.32
C VAL A 104 30.81 22.16 0.10
N PHE A 105 30.02 21.19 0.58
CA PHE A 105 29.37 21.18 1.89
C PHE A 105 29.80 19.95 2.71
N PRO A 106 30.97 19.97 3.39
CA PRO A 106 31.56 18.78 4.01
C PRO A 106 30.65 18.02 5.00
N TYR A 107 29.73 18.73 5.64
CA TYR A 107 28.77 18.15 6.60
C TYR A 107 27.43 17.73 5.99
N ALA A 108 27.28 17.72 4.65
CA ALA A 108 26.03 17.35 3.99
C ALA A 108 25.57 15.90 4.28
N PHE A 109 26.45 15.03 4.78
CA PHE A 109 26.05 13.71 5.29
C PHE A 109 25.01 13.79 6.42
N LEU A 110 25.03 14.86 7.24
CA LEU A 110 24.04 15.11 8.29
C LEU A 110 22.64 15.44 7.74
N TYR A 111 22.54 15.76 6.45
CA TYR A 111 21.27 15.91 5.75
C TYR A 111 20.86 14.60 5.09
N PHE A 112 21.74 13.99 4.29
CA PHE A 112 21.39 12.81 3.49
C PHE A 112 21.21 11.53 4.31
N VAL A 113 22.06 11.27 5.30
CA VAL A 113 22.02 10.01 6.06
C VAL A 113 20.76 9.92 6.93
N PRO A 114 20.37 10.96 7.72
CA PRO A 114 19.11 10.91 8.46
C PRO A 114 17.89 10.79 7.54
N PHE A 115 17.88 11.48 6.40
CA PHE A 115 16.82 11.32 5.40
C PHE A 115 16.69 9.88 4.94
N ILE A 116 17.80 9.22 4.59
CA ILE A 116 17.82 7.82 4.14
C ILE A 116 17.31 6.89 5.25
N VAL A 117 17.84 7.03 6.47
CA VAL A 117 17.46 6.16 7.59
C VAL A 117 15.97 6.28 7.90
N ILE A 118 15.45 7.51 8.01
CA ILE A 118 14.06 7.73 8.35
C ILE A 118 13.13 7.30 7.20
N SER A 119 13.44 7.69 5.96
CA SER A 119 12.60 7.31 4.81
C SER A 119 12.59 5.80 4.57
N ALA A 120 13.74 5.13 4.65
CA ALA A 120 13.83 3.67 4.54
C ALA A 120 13.03 2.98 5.65
N PHE A 121 13.15 3.44 6.90
CA PHE A 121 12.37 2.91 8.02
C PHE A 121 10.85 3.05 7.78
N ILE A 122 10.41 4.22 7.33
CA ILE A 122 8.99 4.45 7.04
C ILE A 122 8.51 3.56 5.88
N VAL A 123 9.27 3.44 4.79
CA VAL A 123 8.92 2.57 3.66
C VAL A 123 8.81 1.11 4.10
N VAL A 124 9.75 0.62 4.92
CA VAL A 124 9.68 -0.72 5.49
C VAL A 124 8.42 -0.87 6.36
N ASN A 125 8.09 0.11 7.19
CA ASN A 125 6.88 0.06 8.02
C ASN A 125 5.59 0.06 7.19
N VAL A 126 5.57 0.73 6.03
CA VAL A 126 4.43 0.65 5.10
C VAL A 126 4.30 -0.78 4.55
N VAL A 127 5.40 -1.40 4.14
CA VAL A 127 5.37 -2.79 3.64
C VAL A 127 4.94 -3.76 4.74
N VAL A 128 5.51 -3.64 5.94
CA VAL A 128 5.13 -4.45 7.10
C VAL A 128 3.65 -4.26 7.41
N GLY A 129 3.16 -3.02 7.41
CA GLY A 129 1.75 -2.72 7.65
C GLY A 129 0.82 -3.38 6.62
N ILE A 130 1.17 -3.36 5.33
CA ILE A 130 0.40 -4.04 4.28
C ILE A 130 0.36 -5.55 4.52
N VAL A 131 1.51 -6.17 4.85
CA VAL A 131 1.60 -7.61 5.11
C VAL A 131 0.80 -7.99 6.36
N VAL A 132 0.92 -7.22 7.45
CA VAL A 132 0.19 -7.47 8.70
C VAL A 132 -1.32 -7.33 8.47
N ASN A 133 -1.77 -6.34 7.71
CA ASN A 133 -3.19 -6.18 7.39
C ASN A 133 -3.72 -7.35 6.55
N ALA A 134 -2.96 -7.81 5.56
CA ALA A 134 -3.34 -8.97 4.76
C ALA A 134 -3.46 -10.26 5.61
N ILE A 135 -2.51 -10.49 6.52
CA ILE A 135 -2.55 -11.65 7.44
C ILE A 135 -3.71 -11.53 8.42
N SER A 136 -3.95 -10.33 8.96
CA SER A 136 -5.03 -10.07 9.92
C SER A 136 -6.41 -10.27 9.29
N GLU A 137 -6.59 -9.90 8.03
CA GLU A 137 -7.83 -10.10 7.29
C GLU A 137 -8.12 -11.58 7.03
N ILE A 138 -7.10 -12.37 6.64
CA ILE A 138 -7.23 -13.83 6.48
C ILE A 138 -7.58 -14.50 7.81
N ALA A 139 -6.87 -14.14 8.89
CA ALA A 139 -7.14 -14.70 10.22
C ALA A 139 -8.55 -14.34 10.72
N ALA A 140 -9.03 -13.13 10.45
CA ALA A 140 -10.39 -12.71 10.79
C ALA A 140 -11.47 -13.44 9.99
N ALA A 141 -11.20 -13.76 8.72
CA ALA A 141 -12.10 -14.57 7.89
C ALA A 141 -12.19 -16.01 8.42
N GLU A 142 -11.06 -16.65 8.71
CA GLU A 142 -11.03 -18.00 9.27
C GLU A 142 -11.73 -18.10 10.63
N ALA A 143 -11.57 -17.09 11.49
CA ALA A 143 -12.24 -17.05 12.79
C ALA A 143 -13.78 -16.99 12.66
N LYS A 144 -14.30 -16.18 11.72
CA LYS A 144 -15.74 -16.10 11.43
C LYS A 144 -16.28 -17.42 10.89
N ASP A 145 -15.57 -18.04 9.95
CA ASP A 145 -15.98 -19.33 9.39
C ASP A 145 -16.05 -20.41 10.49
N GLN A 146 -15.11 -20.42 11.45
CA GLN A 146 -15.13 -21.33 12.59
C GLN A 146 -16.30 -21.06 13.54
N GLU A 147 -16.61 -19.80 13.85
CA GLU A 147 -17.76 -19.43 14.69
C GLU A 147 -19.10 -19.81 14.03
N GLU A 148 -19.26 -19.59 12.73
CA GLU A 148 -20.46 -19.97 11.98
C GLU A 148 -20.65 -21.49 11.95
N MET A 149 -19.57 -22.26 11.73
CA MET A 149 -19.63 -23.73 11.78
C MET A 149 -19.97 -24.23 13.19
N ALA A 150 -19.39 -23.65 14.24
CA ALA A 150 -19.70 -24.01 15.62
C ALA A 150 -21.15 -23.67 16.00
N GLY A 151 -21.65 -22.50 15.61
CA GLY A 151 -23.04 -22.09 15.82
C GLY A 151 -24.05 -22.96 15.07
N SER A 152 -23.76 -23.30 13.79
CA SER A 152 -24.60 -24.20 12.99
C SER A 152 -24.64 -25.61 13.57
N ALA A 153 -23.49 -26.14 14.00
CA ALA A 153 -23.40 -27.45 14.65
C ALA A 153 -24.17 -27.46 15.99
N GLY A 154 -24.06 -26.39 16.79
CA GLY A 154 -24.83 -26.23 18.02
C GLY A 154 -26.35 -26.23 17.76
N SER A 155 -26.81 -25.46 16.78
CA SER A 155 -28.23 -25.35 16.43
C SER A 155 -28.80 -26.68 15.92
N LYS A 156 -28.08 -27.38 15.02
CA LYS A 156 -28.46 -28.72 14.55
C LYS A 156 -28.55 -29.74 15.68
N ASN A 157 -27.62 -29.71 16.62
CA ASN A 157 -27.66 -30.60 17.78
C ASN A 157 -28.85 -30.34 18.70
N VAL A 158 -29.26 -29.07 18.85
CA VAL A 158 -30.46 -28.71 19.63
C VAL A 158 -31.72 -29.18 18.92
N GLU A 159 -31.83 -28.97 17.60
CA GLU A 159 -32.97 -29.39 16.79
C GLU A 159 -33.14 -30.92 16.77
N LEU A 160 -32.04 -31.66 16.54
CA LEU A 160 -32.02 -33.13 16.62
C LEU A 160 -32.48 -33.65 17.98
N LYS A 161 -32.02 -33.02 19.08
CA LYS A 161 -32.47 -33.40 20.43
C LYS A 161 -33.96 -33.15 20.62
N ALA A 162 -34.49 -32.05 20.09
CA ALA A 162 -35.92 -31.74 20.18
C ALA A 162 -36.79 -32.74 19.39
N GLU A 163 -36.34 -33.16 18.19
CA GLU A 163 -37.02 -34.19 17.39
C GLU A 163 -37.02 -35.55 18.09
N LEU A 164 -35.89 -35.96 18.69
CA LEU A 164 -35.79 -37.20 19.45
C LEU A 164 -36.76 -37.24 20.64
N VAL A 165 -36.93 -36.12 21.35
CA VAL A 165 -37.90 -36.03 22.46
C VAL A 165 -39.32 -36.21 21.95
N LYS A 166 -39.68 -35.59 20.82
CA LYS A 166 -41.00 -35.78 20.19
C LYS A 166 -41.25 -37.23 19.78
N LEU A 167 -40.28 -37.88 19.15
CA LEU A 167 -40.39 -39.28 18.74
C LEU A 167 -40.58 -40.22 19.93
N LYS A 168 -39.82 -40.02 21.02
CA LYS A 168 -40.00 -40.80 22.25
C LYS A 168 -41.41 -40.66 22.82
N ALA A 169 -41.94 -39.43 22.86
CA ALA A 169 -43.30 -39.19 23.34
C ALA A 169 -44.37 -39.87 22.45
N GLN A 170 -44.17 -39.91 21.12
CA GLN A 170 -45.06 -40.62 20.20
C GLN A 170 -45.05 -42.13 20.43
N ILE A 171 -43.87 -42.73 20.62
CA ILE A 171 -43.73 -44.16 20.92
C ILE A 171 -44.43 -44.50 22.23
N GLU A 172 -44.20 -43.71 23.28
CA GLU A 172 -44.82 -43.94 24.59
C GLU A 172 -46.36 -43.83 24.54
N ASN A 173 -46.88 -42.97 23.67
CA ASN A 173 -48.33 -42.85 23.48
C ASN A 173 -48.92 -44.01 22.66
N LEU A 174 -48.16 -44.57 21.70
CA LEU A 174 -48.54 -45.78 20.97
C LEU A 174 -48.52 -47.02 21.86
N GLU A 175 -47.55 -47.14 22.76
CA GLU A 175 -47.48 -48.23 23.75
C GLU A 175 -48.68 -48.24 24.70
N LYS A 176 -49.25 -47.06 25.02
CA LYS A 176 -50.46 -46.97 25.85
C LYS A 176 -51.76 -47.34 25.13
N LEU A 177 -51.73 -47.47 23.80
CA LEU A 177 -52.90 -47.82 22.96
C LEU A 177 -52.95 -49.30 22.57
N LEU A 178 -51.91 -50.07 22.89
CA LEU A 178 -51.81 -51.52 22.70
C LEU A 178 -51.99 -52.26 24.02
#